data_AF-A0AA43CBX7-F1
#
_entry.id   AF-A0AA43CBX7-F1
#
_cell.length_a   1.000
_cell.length_b   1.000
_cell.length_c   1.000
_cell.angle_alpha   90.00
_cell.angle_beta   90.00
_cell.angle_gamma   90.00
#
_symmetry.space_group_name_H-M   'P 1'
#
loop_
_entity.id
_entity.type
_entity.pdbx_description
1 polymer ?
#
loop_
_entity_poly.entity_id
_entity_poly.type
_entity_poly.pdbx_seq_one_letter_code
_entity_poly.pdbx_strand_id
1 'polypeptide(L)'
;MRELFTVAVMFLALVGLAYGIAFVGQPQIYEVAWLSMTVIGLIAIVAEIVYFAALFLSLRSIGEVPDRWYARSFEHHRRLSAGQQRVVLPFFYLGFVGLSVALLIAVVLVFASFGVFGDLPGSLFEGDS
;
A
#
# COMPACT_ATOMS: atom_id res chain seq x y z
N MET A 1 17.91 -22.52 -15.74
CA MET A 1 17.03 -22.99 -14.63
C MET A 1 16.47 -21.81 -13.83
N ARG A 2 17.29 -20.81 -13.50
CA ARG A 2 16.86 -19.58 -12.82
C ARG A 2 15.86 -18.76 -13.63
N GLU A 3 16.03 -18.70 -14.96
CA GLU A 3 15.13 -17.99 -15.87
C GLU A 3 13.73 -18.64 -15.89
N LEU A 4 13.67 -19.97 -15.98
CA LEU A 4 12.41 -20.72 -15.94
C LEU A 4 11.66 -20.52 -14.62
N PHE A 5 12.38 -20.47 -13.49
CA PHE A 5 11.79 -20.16 -12.19
C PHE A 5 11.20 -18.74 -12.16
N THR A 6 11.94 -17.73 -12.64
CA THR A 6 11.44 -16.35 -12.72
C THR A 6 10.18 -16.26 -13.59
N VAL A 7 10.18 -16.91 -14.76
CA VAL A 7 9.01 -16.94 -15.65
C VAL A 7 7.82 -17.61 -14.97
N ALA A 8 8.03 -18.73 -14.28
CA ALA A 8 6.96 -19.42 -13.55
C ALA A 8 6.38 -18.55 -12.42
N VAL A 9 7.21 -17.86 -11.65
CA VAL A 9 6.77 -16.95 -10.59
C VAL A 9 5.99 -15.76 -11.17
N MET A 10 6.47 -15.17 -12.25
CA MET A 10 5.75 -14.09 -12.93
C MET A 10 4.40 -14.55 -13.46
N PHE A 11 4.34 -15.74 -14.07
CA PHE A 11 3.09 -16.31 -14.55
C PHE A 11 2.09 -16.54 -13.42
N LEU A 12 2.52 -17.14 -12.31
CA LEU A 12 1.67 -17.35 -11.13
C LEU A 12 1.19 -16.03 -10.53
N ALA A 13 2.03 -15.00 -10.50
CA ALA A 13 1.65 -13.67 -10.03
C ALA A 13 0.58 -13.04 -10.92
N LEU A 14 0.69 -13.18 -12.25
CA LEU A 14 -0.31 -12.69 -13.20
C LEU A 14 -1.64 -13.44 -13.07
N VAL A 15 -1.61 -14.77 -12.91
CA VAL A 15 -2.82 -15.58 -12.68
C VAL A 15 -3.50 -15.17 -11.37
N GLY A 16 -2.72 -15.02 -10.29
CA GLY A 16 -3.23 -14.57 -9.00
C GLY A 16 -3.84 -13.18 -9.08
N LEU A 17 -3.22 -12.25 -9.82
CA LEU A 17 -3.75 -10.92 -10.05
C LEU A 17 -5.09 -10.96 -10.82
N ALA A 18 -5.16 -11.73 -11.91
CA ALA A 18 -6.39 -11.88 -12.69
C ALA A 18 -7.54 -12.45 -11.85
N TYR A 19 -7.25 -13.48 -11.03
CA TYR A 19 -8.25 -14.04 -10.11
C TYR A 19 -8.69 -13.01 -9.05
N GLY A 20 -7.74 -12.26 -8.48
CA GLY A 20 -8.03 -11.18 -7.54
C GLY A 20 -8.94 -10.10 -8.11
N ILE A 21 -8.68 -9.68 -9.35
CA ILE A 21 -9.52 -8.70 -10.07
C ILE A 21 -10.95 -9.24 -10.25
N ALA A 22 -11.09 -10.47 -10.75
CA ALA A 22 -12.40 -11.09 -10.96
C ALA A 22 -13.18 -11.27 -9.64
N PHE A 23 -12.48 -11.63 -8.56
CA PHE A 23 -13.07 -11.78 -7.23
C PHE A 23 -13.57 -10.45 -6.66
N VAL A 24 -12.76 -9.38 -6.79
CA VAL A 24 -13.11 -8.03 -6.31
C VAL A 24 -14.17 -7.35 -7.19
N GLY A 25 -14.38 -7.83 -8.42
CA GLY A 25 -15.47 -7.35 -9.30
C GLY A 25 -16.88 -7.64 -8.76
N GLN A 26 -17.03 -8.48 -7.73
CA GLN A 26 -18.31 -8.68 -7.05
C GLN A 26 -18.68 -7.43 -6.22
N PRO A 27 -19.89 -6.86 -6.35
CA PRO A 27 -20.24 -5.57 -5.71
C PRO A 27 -19.98 -5.54 -4.20
N GLN A 28 -20.35 -6.60 -3.48
CA GLN A 28 -20.17 -6.67 -2.02
C GLN A 28 -18.69 -6.74 -1.63
N ILE A 29 -17.87 -7.41 -2.45
CA ILE A 29 -16.42 -7.53 -2.21
C ILE A 29 -15.72 -6.22 -2.55
N TYR A 30 -16.15 -5.53 -3.60
CA TYR A 30 -15.62 -4.23 -4.01
C TYR A 30 -15.73 -3.20 -2.89
N GLU A 31 -16.91 -3.07 -2.26
CA GLU A 31 -17.12 -2.14 -1.15
C GLU A 31 -16.24 -2.48 0.06
N VAL A 32 -16.15 -3.76 0.42
CA VAL A 32 -15.30 -4.22 1.54
C VAL A 32 -13.83 -3.96 1.24
N ALA A 33 -13.37 -4.24 0.02
CA ALA A 33 -11.99 -4.00 -0.42
C ALA A 33 -11.66 -2.50 -0.40
N TRP A 34 -12.57 -1.66 -0.90
CA TRP A 34 -12.44 -0.20 -0.86
C TRP A 34 -12.35 0.34 0.58
N LEU A 35 -13.25 -0.10 1.47
CA LEU A 35 -13.24 0.31 2.87
C LEU A 35 -11.96 -0.15 3.57
N SER A 36 -11.57 -1.41 3.36
CA SER A 36 -10.36 -1.99 3.95
C SER A 36 -9.11 -1.25 3.48
N MET A 37 -8.99 -0.98 2.18
CA MET A 37 -7.91 -0.16 1.61
C MET A 37 -7.83 1.20 2.30
N THR A 38 -8.96 1.88 2.46
CA THR A 38 -9.03 3.22 3.06
C THR A 38 -8.62 3.18 4.53
N VAL A 39 -9.13 2.23 5.31
CA VAL A 39 -8.81 2.09 6.74
C VAL A 39 -7.34 1.72 6.93
N ILE A 40 -6.83 0.74 6.16
CA ILE A 40 -5.41 0.34 6.21
C ILE A 40 -4.52 1.52 5.84
N GLY A 41 -4.85 2.24 4.76
CA GLY A 41 -4.10 3.42 4.32
C GLY A 41 -4.08 4.51 5.39
N LEU A 42 -5.22 4.78 6.04
CA LEU A 42 -5.29 5.75 7.13
C LEU A 42 -4.43 5.33 8.34
N ILE A 43 -4.54 4.08 8.79
CA ILE A 43 -3.72 3.54 9.88
C ILE A 43 -2.23 3.66 9.54
N ALA A 44 -1.87 3.36 8.29
CA ALA A 44 -0.50 3.41 7.82
C ALA A 44 0.06 4.84 7.81
N ILE A 45 -0.72 5.81 7.32
CA ILE A 45 -0.36 7.24 7.37
C ILE A 45 -0.17 7.71 8.81
N VAL A 46 -1.10 7.35 9.71
CA VAL A 46 -0.99 7.69 11.14
C VAL A 46 0.28 7.08 11.74
N ALA A 47 0.58 5.82 11.43
CA ALA A 47 1.80 5.15 11.88
C ALA A 47 3.06 5.86 11.36
N GLU A 48 3.09 6.30 10.11
CA GLU A 48 4.22 7.08 9.57
C GLU A 48 4.38 8.43 10.27
N ILE A 49 3.29 9.14 10.56
CA ILE A 49 3.34 10.40 11.31
C ILE A 49 3.93 10.17 12.71
N VAL A 50 3.48 9.13 13.41
CA VAL A 50 4.02 8.75 14.73
C VAL A 50 5.50 8.41 14.63
N TYR A 51 5.90 7.67 13.59
CA TYR A 51 7.29 7.36 13.31
C TYR A 51 8.14 8.62 13.11
N PHE A 52 7.71 9.57 12.27
CA PHE A 52 8.44 10.82 12.04
C PHE A 52 8.53 11.66 13.31
N ALA A 53 7.46 11.73 14.11
CA ALA A 53 7.47 12.43 15.39
C ALA A 53 8.45 11.80 16.38
N ALA A 54 8.44 10.47 16.51
CA ALA A 54 9.34 9.73 17.40
C ALA A 54 10.81 9.84 16.96
N LEU A 55 11.07 9.81 15.65
CA LEU A 55 12.39 10.02 15.08
C LEU A 55 12.90 11.44 15.37
N PHE A 56 12.05 12.46 15.15
CA PHE A 56 12.40 13.85 15.44
C PHE A 56 12.73 14.08 16.92
N LEU A 57 11.90 13.56 17.82
CA LEU A 57 12.14 13.66 19.27
C LEU A 57 13.44 12.97 19.68
N SER A 58 13.73 11.82 19.08
CA SER A 58 14.96 11.07 19.35
C SER A 58 16.22 11.77 18.81
N LEU A 59 16.15 12.39 17.63
CA LEU A 59 17.25 13.18 17.08
C LEU A 59 17.48 14.47 17.89
N ARG A 60 16.39 15.12 18.31
CA ARG A 60 16.45 16.31 19.16
C ARG A 60 17.10 16.03 20.51
N SER A 61 16.84 14.87 21.12
CA SER A 61 17.47 14.52 22.40
C SER A 61 18.98 14.28 22.30
N ILE A 62 19.47 13.91 21.11
CA ILE A 62 20.90 13.72 20.82
C ILE A 62 21.56 15.05 20.38
N GLY A 63 20.77 16.10 20.12
CA GLY A 63 21.27 17.40 19.65
C GLY A 63 21.67 17.44 18.17
N GLU A 64 21.46 16.34 17.43
CA GLU A 64 21.76 16.22 16.01
C GLU A 64 20.47 16.22 15.19
N VAL A 65 19.88 17.40 14.94
CA VAL A 65 18.79 17.54 13.95
C VAL A 65 19.37 18.11 12.66
N PRO A 66 19.80 17.26 11.71
CA PRO A 66 20.31 17.73 10.43
C PRO A 66 19.24 18.42 9.60
N ASP A 67 19.66 19.38 8.78
CA ASP A 67 18.79 19.97 7.77
C ASP A 67 18.25 18.89 6.83
N ARG A 68 16.94 18.93 6.57
CA ARG A 68 16.22 17.91 5.76
C ARG A 68 16.29 16.49 6.34
N TRP A 69 16.34 16.33 7.67
CA TRP A 69 16.31 15.02 8.34
C TRP A 69 15.19 14.07 7.86
N TYR A 70 14.03 14.63 7.45
CA TYR A 70 12.91 13.85 6.92
C TYR A 70 13.21 13.18 5.57
N ALA A 71 14.06 13.79 4.74
CA ALA A 71 14.37 13.30 3.39
C ALA A 71 15.28 12.07 3.40
N ARG A 72 16.05 11.88 4.48
CA ARG A 72 16.95 10.75 4.68
C ARG A 72 16.68 10.03 5.99
N SER A 73 15.41 9.86 6.31
CA SER A 73 14.95 9.24 7.56
C SER A 73 15.60 7.87 7.81
N PHE A 74 15.88 7.09 6.76
CA PHE A 74 16.62 5.82 6.83
C PHE A 74 18.06 5.94 7.35
N GLU A 75 18.81 6.97 6.93
CA GLU A 75 20.21 7.15 7.36
C GLU A 75 20.30 7.46 8.85
N HIS A 76 19.27 8.11 9.40
CA HIS A 76 19.23 8.55 10.79
C HIS A 76 18.92 7.44 11.79
N HIS A 77 18.33 6.32 11.36
CA HIS A 77 18.07 5.17 12.24
C HIS A 77 19.33 4.57 12.84
N ARG A 78 20.44 4.58 12.09
CA ARG A 78 21.72 4.03 12.55
C ARG A 78 22.34 4.85 13.69
N ARG A 79 21.91 6.11 13.87
CA ARG A 79 22.37 6.99 14.94
C ARG A 79 21.58 6.80 16.24
N LEU A 80 20.42 6.15 16.18
CA LEU A 80 19.60 5.86 17.35
C LEU A 80 20.18 4.72 18.17
N SER A 81 20.06 4.83 19.49
CA SER A 81 20.37 3.71 20.39
C SER A 81 19.45 2.51 20.12
N ALA A 82 19.90 1.30 20.46
CA ALA A 82 19.10 0.08 20.26
C ALA A 82 17.72 0.12 20.96
N GLY A 83 17.60 0.86 22.07
CA GLY A 83 16.34 1.07 22.77
C GLY A 83 15.38 1.97 21.97
N GLN A 84 15.86 3.08 21.43
CA GLN A 84 15.06 3.98 20.60
C GLN A 84 14.60 3.30 19.31
N GLN A 85 15.47 2.51 18.68
CA GLN A 85 15.11 1.75 17.48
C GLN A 85 13.93 0.81 17.70
N ARG A 86 13.86 0.12 18.84
CA ARG A 86 12.73 -0.78 19.16
C ARG A 86 11.40 -0.06 19.32
N VAL A 87 11.41 1.22 19.68
CA VAL A 87 10.20 2.03 19.79
C VAL A 87 9.80 2.62 18.45
N VAL A 88 10.78 3.08 17.65
CA VAL A 88 10.56 3.82 16.40
C VAL A 88 10.27 2.89 15.22
N LEU A 89 11.02 1.79 15.07
CA LEU A 89 10.93 0.89 13.91
C LEU A 89 9.58 0.19 13.72
N PRO A 90 8.86 -0.24 14.77
CA PRO A 90 7.56 -0.88 14.59
C PRO A 90 6.56 0.01 13.84
N PHE A 91 6.53 1.31 14.13
CA PHE A 91 5.66 2.26 13.43
C PHE A 91 6.06 2.46 11.98
N PHE A 92 7.37 2.49 11.71
CA PHE A 92 7.88 2.52 10.33
C PHE A 92 7.42 1.28 9.54
N TYR A 93 7.62 0.07 10.10
CA TYR A 93 7.20 -1.15 9.41
C TYR A 93 5.69 -1.24 9.25
N LEU A 94 4.92 -0.82 10.25
CA LEU A 94 3.47 -0.77 10.19
C LEU A 94 2.99 0.18 9.08
N GLY A 95 3.57 1.38 9.01
CA GLY A 95 3.29 2.36 7.95
C GLY A 95 3.66 1.82 6.57
N PHE A 96 4.88 1.34 6.40
CA PHE A 96 5.37 0.83 5.12
C PHE A 96 4.56 -0.37 4.60
N VAL A 97 4.32 -1.37 5.46
CA VAL A 97 3.54 -2.56 5.08
C VAL A 97 2.09 -2.17 4.81
N GLY A 98 1.49 -1.34 5.66
CA GLY A 98 0.12 -0.88 5.49
C GLY A 98 -0.09 -0.12 4.18
N LEU A 99 0.78 0.86 3.86
CA LEU A 99 0.72 1.60 2.60
C LEU A 99 0.94 0.68 1.39
N SER A 100 1.88 -0.27 1.48
CA SER A 100 2.13 -1.23 0.40
C SER A 100 0.91 -2.12 0.12
N VAL A 101 0.25 -2.60 1.17
CA VAL A 101 -0.98 -3.40 1.06
C VAL A 101 -2.14 -2.56 0.52
N ALA A 102 -2.35 -1.35 1.05
CA ALA A 102 -3.39 -0.45 0.56
C ALA A 102 -3.18 -0.11 -0.93
N LEU A 103 -1.94 0.17 -1.34
CA LEU A 103 -1.60 0.43 -2.74
C LEU A 103 -1.88 -0.80 -3.61
N LEU A 104 -1.54 -2.00 -3.17
CA LEU A 104 -1.83 -3.23 -3.91
C LEU A 104 -3.34 -3.42 -4.10
N ILE A 105 -4.14 -3.21 -3.06
CA ILE A 105 -5.61 -3.26 -3.16
C ILE A 105 -6.13 -2.19 -4.12
N ALA A 106 -5.59 -0.96 -4.05
CA ALA A 106 -5.96 0.14 -4.95
C ALA A 106 -5.73 -0.23 -6.41
N VAL A 107 -4.57 -0.83 -6.73
CA VAL A 107 -4.25 -1.31 -8.08
C VAL A 107 -5.29 -2.34 -8.54
N VAL A 108 -5.60 -3.34 -7.69
CA VAL A 108 -6.62 -4.36 -8.01
C VAL A 108 -8.00 -3.73 -8.25
N LEU A 109 -8.41 -2.77 -7.42
CA LEU A 109 -9.69 -2.06 -7.57
C LEU A 109 -9.76 -1.24 -8.86
N VAL A 110 -8.67 -0.56 -9.23
CA VAL A 110 -8.59 0.18 -10.49
C VAL A 110 -8.77 -0.76 -11.68
N PHE A 111 -8.08 -1.90 -11.70
CA PHE A 111 -8.28 -2.89 -12.77
C PHE A 111 -9.67 -3.51 -12.78
N ALA A 112 -10.25 -3.81 -11.60
CA ALA A 112 -11.61 -4.31 -11.49
C ALA A 112 -12.63 -3.30 -12.03
N SER A 113 -12.42 -2.00 -11.78
CA SER A 113 -13.30 -0.94 -12.29
C SER A 113 -13.37 -0.94 -13.83
N PHE A 114 -12.25 -1.14 -14.54
CA PHE A 114 -12.26 -1.24 -16.00
C PHE A 114 -13.03 -2.45 -16.53
N GLY A 115 -13.06 -3.56 -15.78
CA GLY A 115 -13.89 -4.73 -16.11
C GLY A 115 -15.38 -4.50 -15.87
N VAL A 116 -15.73 -3.86 -14.75
CA VAL A 116 -17.13 -3.53 -14.40
C VAL A 116 -17.74 -2.47 -15.32
N PHE A 117 -16.94 -1.49 -15.78
CA PHE A 117 -17.40 -0.45 -16.72
C PHE A 117 -17.25 -0.85 -18.20
N GLY A 118 -16.60 -1.97 -18.50
CA GLY A 118 -16.51 -2.54 -19.85
C GLY A 118 -17.81 -3.18 -20.35
N ASP A 119 -18.72 -3.51 -19.42
CA ASP A 119 -20.04 -4.08 -19.68
C ASP A 119 -21.14 -3.01 -19.85
N LEU A 120 -20.82 -1.73 -20.08
CA LEU A 120 -21.82 -0.73 -20.47
C LEU A 120 -22.34 -1.09 -21.88
N PRO A 121 -23.53 -1.69 -22.02
CA PRO A 121 -24.03 -2.06 -23.33
C PRO A 121 -24.47 -0.78 -24.03
N GLY A 122 -24.33 -0.75 -25.35
CA GLY A 122 -25.02 0.20 -26.23
C GLY A 122 -26.56 0.07 -26.19
N SER A 123 -27.16 -0.35 -25.07
CA SER A 123 -28.60 -0.56 -24.89
C SER A 123 -29.36 0.71 -24.47
N LEU A 124 -28.72 1.89 -24.48
CA LEU A 124 -29.42 3.17 -24.33
C LEU A 124 -29.84 3.79 -25.67
N PHE A 125 -29.59 3.10 -26.80
CA PHE A 125 -29.88 3.62 -28.15
C PHE A 125 -30.73 2.69 -29.05
N GLU A 126 -31.21 1.55 -28.54
CA GLU A 126 -32.12 0.67 -29.29
C GLU A 126 -33.48 0.60 -28.60
N GLY A 127 -34.50 1.25 -29.19
CA GLY A 127 -35.88 0.82 -28.99
C GLY A 127 -36.94 1.88 -28.65
N ASP A 128 -36.89 3.08 -29.24
CA ASP A 128 -38.12 3.84 -29.54
C ASP A 128 -38.37 3.72 -31.06
N SER A 129 -39.14 2.71 -31.47
CA SER A 129 -39.73 2.60 -32.81
C SER A 129 -41.07 1.88 -32.74
#